data_AF-A0AA36JTD4-F1
#
_entry.id   AF-A0AA36JTD4-F1
#
_cell.length_a   1.000
_cell.length_b   1.000
_cell.length_c   1.000
_cell.angle_alpha   90.00
_cell.angle_beta   90.00
_cell.angle_gamma   90.00
#
_symmetry.space_group_name_H-M   'P 1'
#
loop_
_entity.id
_entity.type
_entity.pdbx_description
1 polymer ?
#
loop_
_entity_poly.entity_id
_entity_poly.type
_entity_poly.pdbx_seq_one_letter_code
_entity_poly.pdbx_strand_id
1 'polypeptide(L)'
;MPQVVHRSQEEDIAPLSISGIWRSVAVQLEVYKERPAPSCAFLLALLTWLAAAYRTFVADPGTAGFCLDSRALYFTQDAQRWLLHLFWPLEPGLARGFVSSALLLVLGYALEYELGAGRFLGYLLGIQMGAAFLLLHFGFSSCLTSLEPAFAGLAVVMHRVNPKVHSDGMGKALKLPWEVEPRWHVWVLIGLLLLQAYDFPRAFVAVSAGLLLGSFCVLREPEAWSDSFGAVRRRSFSAGAAAHVALFVFTILFMPLTVTDSRPELWSDIQAALADGRALRPGWWLEGLPSSAPLIHMAMVKQLPGEALYISKVLLSFALPLLLSPLRIWVRAYSIFIVILLMYTMNCPMWRYPHWGFVSLAYLAVAFWKLPSAAEDKGKQA
;
A
#
# COMPACT_ATOMS: atom_id res chain seq x y z
N MET A 1 -11.16 -35.53 -28.51
CA MET A 1 -10.30 -35.77 -27.33
C MET A 1 -9.58 -34.47 -27.02
N PRO A 2 -9.74 -33.86 -25.84
CA PRO A 2 -8.95 -32.69 -25.50
C PRO A 2 -7.50 -33.13 -25.30
N GLN A 3 -6.58 -32.54 -26.08
CA GLN A 3 -5.15 -32.77 -25.93
C GLN A 3 -4.71 -32.23 -24.57
N VAL A 4 -4.33 -33.15 -23.69
CA VAL A 4 -3.54 -32.83 -22.49
C VAL A 4 -2.18 -32.36 -22.99
N VAL A 5 -1.98 -31.04 -23.03
CA VAL A 5 -0.68 -30.44 -23.32
C VAL A 5 0.26 -30.84 -22.18
N HIS A 6 1.13 -31.81 -22.43
CA HIS A 6 2.24 -32.13 -21.56
C HIS A 6 3.05 -30.84 -21.34
N ARG A 7 3.07 -30.34 -20.10
CA ARG A 7 4.02 -29.32 -19.65
C ARG A 7 5.42 -29.82 -19.98
N SER A 8 6.01 -29.28 -21.05
CA SER A 8 7.43 -29.46 -21.33
C SER A 8 8.21 -28.98 -20.11
N GLN A 9 9.26 -29.73 -19.76
CA GLN A 9 10.30 -29.38 -18.78
C GLN A 9 11.10 -28.13 -19.23
N GLU A 10 10.42 -27.03 -19.51
CA GLU A 10 11.03 -25.71 -19.59
C GLU A 10 11.43 -25.32 -18.17
N GLU A 11 12.66 -24.82 -18.01
CA GLU A 11 13.27 -24.43 -16.73
C GLU A 11 12.21 -23.95 -15.73
N ASP A 12 12.14 -24.58 -14.55
CA ASP A 12 11.26 -24.17 -13.45
C ASP A 12 11.73 -22.79 -12.93
N ILE A 13 11.48 -21.75 -13.72
CA ILE A 13 11.75 -20.38 -13.32
C ILE A 13 10.74 -20.10 -12.22
N ALA A 14 11.20 -19.91 -11.00
CA ALA A 14 10.30 -19.49 -9.94
C ALA A 14 9.72 -18.10 -10.31
N PRO A 15 8.41 -17.86 -10.09
CA PRO A 15 7.71 -16.62 -10.45
C PRO A 15 8.28 -15.34 -9.85
N LEU A 16 9.23 -15.45 -8.92
CA LEU A 16 9.87 -14.35 -8.21
C LEU A 16 11.40 -14.43 -8.20
N SER A 17 11.99 -15.28 -9.04
CA SER A 17 13.41 -15.10 -9.36
C SER A 17 13.58 -13.70 -10.00
N ILE A 18 14.73 -13.06 -9.81
CA ILE A 18 15.05 -11.79 -10.50
C ILE A 18 14.82 -11.95 -12.01
N SER A 19 15.13 -13.13 -12.55
CA SER A 19 14.82 -13.51 -13.94
C SER A 19 13.32 -13.51 -14.24
N GLY A 20 12.48 -14.10 -13.39
CA GLY A 20 11.02 -14.11 -13.53
C GLY A 20 10.40 -12.72 -13.53
N ILE A 21 10.83 -11.83 -12.62
CA ILE A 21 10.37 -10.44 -12.55
C ILE A 21 10.79 -9.67 -13.81
N TRP A 22 12.06 -9.80 -14.21
CA TRP A 22 12.56 -9.14 -15.41
C TRP A 22 11.83 -9.62 -16.66
N ARG A 23 11.64 -10.95 -16.81
CA ARG A 23 10.89 -11.54 -17.92
C ARG A 23 9.42 -11.12 -17.89
N SER A 24 8.77 -10.98 -16.73
CA SER A 24 7.38 -10.51 -16.67
C SER A 24 7.23 -9.06 -17.14
N VAL A 25 8.21 -8.21 -16.83
CA VAL A 25 8.26 -6.84 -17.36
C VAL A 25 8.50 -6.86 -18.88
N ALA A 26 9.44 -7.68 -19.35
CA ALA A 26 9.73 -7.80 -20.79
C ALA A 26 8.53 -8.32 -21.59
N VAL A 27 7.80 -9.32 -21.08
CA VAL A 27 6.55 -9.82 -21.67
C VAL A 27 5.50 -8.72 -21.76
N GLN A 28 5.30 -7.93 -20.69
CA GLN A 28 4.37 -6.80 -20.75
C GLN A 28 4.76 -5.80 -21.82
N LEU A 29 6.05 -5.44 -21.91
CA LEU A 29 6.54 -4.49 -22.91
C LEU A 29 6.34 -4.99 -24.34
N GLU A 30 6.59 -6.27 -24.61
CA GLU A 30 6.35 -6.85 -25.94
C GLU A 30 4.85 -6.87 -26.30
N VAL A 31 3.97 -7.24 -25.36
CA VAL A 31 2.52 -7.18 -25.63
C VAL A 31 2.04 -5.73 -25.81
N TYR A 32 2.55 -4.79 -25.00
CA TYR A 32 2.12 -3.40 -25.06
C TYR A 32 2.60 -2.68 -26.32
N LYS A 33 3.73 -3.09 -26.90
CA LYS A 33 4.23 -2.58 -28.17
C LYS A 33 3.25 -2.76 -29.32
N GLU A 34 2.48 -3.85 -29.30
CA GLU A 34 1.47 -4.14 -30.33
C GLU A 34 0.13 -3.44 -30.07
N ARG A 35 -0.05 -2.84 -28.90
CA ARG A 35 -1.28 -2.12 -28.54
C ARG A 35 -1.20 -0.65 -28.99
N PRO A 36 -2.34 -0.05 -29.38
CA PRO A 36 -2.39 1.40 -29.52
C PRO A 36 -2.06 2.07 -28.18
N ALA A 37 -1.29 3.16 -28.23
CA ALA A 37 -0.88 3.87 -27.04
C ALA A 37 -2.11 4.39 -26.27
N PRO A 38 -2.17 4.23 -24.93
CA PRO A 38 -3.26 4.73 -24.12
C PRO A 38 -3.24 6.26 -24.13
N SER A 39 -4.23 6.90 -24.75
CA SER A 39 -4.17 8.32 -25.08
C SER A 39 -4.23 9.20 -23.84
N CYS A 40 -5.09 8.87 -22.88
CA CYS A 40 -5.25 9.63 -21.65
C CYS A 40 -4.03 9.44 -20.74
N ALA A 41 -3.70 8.20 -20.40
CA ALA A 41 -2.60 7.90 -19.50
C ALA A 41 -1.24 8.36 -20.04
N PHE A 42 -1.00 8.25 -21.35
CA PHE A 42 0.26 8.70 -21.97
C PHE A 42 0.40 10.23 -21.89
N LEU A 43 -0.66 10.98 -22.21
CA LEU A 43 -0.65 12.45 -22.07
C LEU A 43 -0.39 12.85 -20.61
N LEU A 44 -1.10 12.23 -19.66
CA LEU A 44 -0.91 12.49 -18.24
C LEU A 44 0.51 12.14 -17.77
N ALA A 45 1.11 11.07 -18.28
CA ALA A 45 2.46 10.66 -17.94
C ALA A 45 3.49 11.70 -18.43
N LEU A 46 3.35 12.19 -19.67
CA LEU A 46 4.19 13.27 -20.20
C LEU A 46 4.04 14.56 -19.37
N LEU A 47 2.81 14.96 -19.04
CA LEU A 47 2.56 16.15 -18.23
C LEU A 47 3.14 16.02 -16.81
N THR A 48 3.09 14.81 -16.23
CA THR A 48 3.70 14.53 -14.91
C THR A 48 5.22 14.67 -14.97
N TRP A 49 5.87 14.21 -16.04
CA TRP A 49 7.31 14.42 -16.26
C TRP A 49 7.68 15.88 -16.38
N LEU A 50 6.94 16.63 -17.21
CA LEU A 50 7.17 18.07 -17.38
C LEU A 50 6.99 18.81 -16.05
N ALA A 51 5.94 18.49 -15.30
CA ALA A 51 5.69 19.08 -13.99
C ALA A 51 6.77 18.71 -12.96
N ALA A 52 7.25 17.46 -12.95
CA ALA A 52 8.33 17.02 -12.07
C ALA A 52 9.66 17.72 -12.39
N ALA A 53 10.00 17.84 -13.67
CA ALA A 53 11.18 18.59 -14.13
C ALA A 53 11.04 20.08 -13.75
N TYR A 54 9.91 20.70 -14.07
CA TYR A 54 9.65 22.10 -13.75
C TYR A 54 9.74 22.38 -12.24
N ARG A 55 9.16 21.53 -11.40
CA ARG A 55 9.25 21.65 -9.94
C ARG A 55 10.68 21.49 -9.42
N THR A 56 11.48 20.65 -10.07
CA THR A 56 12.88 20.42 -9.65
C THR A 56 13.80 21.58 -10.05
N PHE A 57 13.56 22.22 -11.20
CA PHE A 57 14.47 23.21 -11.77
C PHE A 57 14.04 24.67 -11.59
N VAL A 58 12.75 24.96 -11.33
CA VAL A 58 12.20 26.31 -11.42
C VAL A 58 11.44 26.77 -10.17
N ALA A 59 10.53 25.94 -9.63
CA ALA A 59 9.53 26.42 -8.68
C ALA A 59 9.84 26.09 -7.20
N ASP A 60 9.97 27.12 -6.38
CA ASP A 60 9.93 27.03 -4.91
C ASP A 60 8.45 26.91 -4.46
N PRO A 61 8.06 25.91 -3.62
CA PRO A 61 6.67 25.55 -3.34
C PRO A 61 5.87 26.59 -2.54
N GLY A 62 6.45 27.74 -2.19
CA GLY A 62 5.78 28.84 -1.51
C GLY A 62 4.89 29.72 -2.41
N THR A 63 4.86 29.48 -3.72
CA THR A 63 4.05 30.26 -4.66
C THR A 63 2.59 29.82 -4.67
N ALA A 64 1.70 30.73 -4.26
CA ALA A 64 0.26 30.53 -4.25
C ALA A 64 -0.27 30.19 -5.65
N GLY A 65 -0.80 28.98 -5.85
CA GLY A 65 -1.45 28.59 -7.11
C GLY A 65 -1.40 27.10 -7.46
N PHE A 66 -0.48 26.33 -6.89
CA PHE A 66 -0.29 24.91 -7.24
C PHE A 66 -1.03 23.93 -6.32
N CYS A 67 -1.57 24.43 -5.22
CA CYS A 67 -2.21 23.65 -4.18
C CYS A 67 -3.73 23.82 -4.23
N LEU A 68 -4.47 22.72 -4.05
CA LEU A 68 -5.90 22.77 -3.80
C LEU A 68 -6.15 22.88 -2.29
N ASP A 69 -6.72 23.98 -1.84
CA ASP A 69 -7.08 24.23 -0.44
C ASP A 69 -8.56 23.91 -0.18
N SER A 70 -9.00 24.01 1.08
CA SER A 70 -10.40 23.74 1.45
C SER A 70 -11.40 24.71 0.81
N ARG A 71 -10.97 25.89 0.33
CA ARG A 71 -11.84 26.86 -0.35
C ARG A 71 -12.15 26.40 -1.78
N ALA A 72 -11.20 25.72 -2.43
CA ALA A 72 -11.38 25.17 -3.77
C ALA A 72 -12.39 24.01 -3.85
N LEU A 73 -12.85 23.45 -2.72
CA LEU A 73 -13.97 22.48 -2.69
C LEU A 73 -15.30 23.09 -3.14
N TYR A 74 -15.46 24.41 -3.00
CA TYR A 74 -16.63 25.13 -3.45
C TYR A 74 -16.36 25.65 -4.86
N PHE A 75 -16.54 24.76 -5.85
CA PHE A 75 -16.17 24.79 -7.28
C PHE A 75 -16.34 26.10 -8.10
N THR A 76 -16.86 27.18 -7.54
CA THR A 76 -17.32 28.36 -8.28
C THR A 76 -16.20 29.33 -8.70
N GLN A 77 -14.96 29.21 -8.21
CA GLN A 77 -13.89 30.19 -8.51
C GLN A 77 -12.53 29.61 -8.97
N ASP A 78 -12.32 28.29 -8.95
CA ASP A 78 -10.96 27.70 -9.03
C ASP A 78 -10.78 26.55 -10.05
N ALA A 79 -11.58 26.52 -11.12
CA ALA A 79 -11.51 25.46 -12.14
C ALA A 79 -10.11 25.28 -12.76
N GLN A 80 -9.35 26.36 -12.96
CA GLN A 80 -7.98 26.30 -13.46
C GLN A 80 -7.02 25.63 -12.47
N ARG A 81 -7.22 25.84 -11.15
CA ARG A 81 -6.44 25.17 -10.10
C ARG A 81 -6.77 23.68 -10.05
N TRP A 82 -8.03 23.31 -10.26
CA TRP A 82 -8.47 21.92 -10.40
C TRP A 82 -7.81 21.19 -11.58
N LEU A 83 -7.44 21.88 -12.66
CA LEU A 83 -6.69 21.25 -13.76
C LEU A 83 -5.20 21.13 -13.45
N LEU A 84 -4.58 22.18 -12.91
CA LEU A 84 -3.12 22.22 -12.74
C LEU A 84 -2.61 21.39 -11.55
N HIS A 85 -3.36 21.30 -10.44
CA HIS A 85 -2.91 20.60 -9.23
C HIS A 85 -2.74 19.08 -9.41
N LEU A 86 -3.42 18.50 -10.42
CA LEU A 86 -3.31 17.07 -10.76
C LEU A 86 -1.89 16.71 -11.17
N PHE A 87 -1.26 17.58 -11.95
CA PHE A 87 0.04 17.31 -12.56
C PHE A 87 1.21 17.51 -11.61
N TRP A 88 0.99 18.19 -10.47
CA TRP A 88 2.04 18.41 -9.50
C TRP A 88 2.26 17.16 -8.67
N PRO A 89 3.46 16.52 -8.70
CA PRO A 89 3.74 15.38 -7.83
C PRO A 89 3.57 15.81 -6.36
N LEU A 90 3.37 14.87 -5.43
CA LEU A 90 3.15 15.24 -4.02
C LEU A 90 4.40 15.94 -3.46
N GLU A 91 5.57 15.41 -3.82
CA GLU A 91 6.89 15.91 -3.42
C GLU A 91 7.79 16.15 -4.64
N PRO A 92 8.83 17.02 -4.53
CA PRO A 92 9.76 17.23 -5.62
C PRO A 92 10.63 15.99 -5.85
N GLY A 93 11.17 15.85 -7.07
CA GLY A 93 12.12 14.81 -7.40
C GLY A 93 11.81 14.09 -8.72
N LEU A 94 12.84 13.99 -9.56
CA LEU A 94 12.75 13.30 -10.85
C LEU A 94 12.41 11.81 -10.70
N ALA A 95 12.92 11.15 -9.64
CA ALA A 95 12.59 9.76 -9.35
C ALA A 95 11.09 9.56 -9.07
N ARG A 96 10.48 10.46 -8.30
CA ARG A 96 9.04 10.40 -8.01
C ARG A 96 8.20 10.64 -9.27
N GLY A 97 8.60 11.62 -10.09
CA GLY A 97 7.99 11.87 -11.40
C GLY A 97 8.07 10.66 -12.32
N PHE A 98 9.24 10.00 -12.39
CA PHE A 98 9.45 8.76 -13.14
C PHE A 98 8.50 7.66 -12.66
N VAL A 99 8.44 7.38 -11.35
CA VAL A 99 7.57 6.32 -10.82
C VAL A 99 6.09 6.61 -11.05
N SER A 100 5.63 7.85 -10.84
CA SER A 100 4.26 8.26 -11.14
C SER A 100 3.90 8.12 -12.62
N SER A 101 4.84 8.46 -13.51
CA SER A 101 4.64 8.27 -14.96
C SER A 101 4.57 6.80 -15.35
N ALA A 102 5.44 5.95 -14.78
CA ALA A 102 5.45 4.51 -15.03
C ALA A 102 4.14 3.89 -14.54
N LEU A 103 3.64 4.34 -13.38
CA LEU A 103 2.36 3.93 -12.83
C LEU A 103 1.19 4.29 -13.75
N LEU A 104 1.17 5.52 -14.28
CA LEU A 104 0.20 5.95 -15.29
C LEU A 104 0.27 5.08 -16.54
N LEU A 105 1.46 4.80 -17.07
CA LEU A 105 1.62 3.98 -18.27
C LEU A 105 1.13 2.54 -18.05
N VAL A 106 1.48 1.91 -16.91
CA VAL A 106 0.99 0.56 -16.58
C VAL A 106 -0.53 0.57 -16.44
N LEU A 107 -1.11 1.56 -15.75
CA LEU A 107 -2.56 1.73 -15.65
C LEU A 107 -3.21 1.99 -17.02
N GLY A 108 -2.57 2.76 -17.91
CA GLY A 108 -3.07 3.02 -19.25
C GLY A 108 -3.12 1.75 -20.10
N TYR A 109 -1.98 1.09 -20.28
CA TYR A 109 -1.88 -0.10 -21.14
C TYR A 109 -2.70 -1.29 -20.63
N ALA A 110 -2.95 -1.37 -19.32
CA ALA A 110 -3.71 -2.45 -18.71
C ALA A 110 -5.19 -2.11 -18.45
N LEU A 111 -5.52 -0.91 -17.96
CA LEU A 111 -6.87 -0.55 -17.53
C LEU A 111 -7.58 0.39 -18.53
N GLU A 112 -6.89 1.40 -19.08
CA GLU A 112 -7.47 2.27 -20.12
C GLU A 112 -7.80 1.49 -21.39
N TYR A 113 -6.93 0.55 -21.76
CA TYR A 113 -7.17 -0.34 -22.90
C TYR A 113 -8.46 -1.17 -22.73
N GLU A 114 -8.72 -1.69 -21.54
CA GLU A 114 -9.91 -2.52 -21.24
C GLU A 114 -11.19 -1.69 -21.08
N LEU A 115 -11.10 -0.51 -20.45
CA LEU A 115 -12.27 0.31 -20.13
C LEU A 115 -12.62 1.34 -21.21
N GLY A 116 -11.64 1.74 -22.02
CA GLY A 116 -11.68 2.92 -22.87
C GLY A 116 -11.31 4.22 -22.14
N ALA A 117 -10.72 5.17 -22.90
CA ALA A 117 -10.18 6.43 -22.40
C ALA A 117 -11.16 7.26 -21.56
N GLY A 118 -12.42 7.38 -21.99
CA GLY A 118 -13.43 8.17 -21.28
C GLY A 118 -13.78 7.62 -19.89
N ARG A 119 -13.92 6.30 -19.77
CA ARG A 119 -14.20 5.65 -18.48
C ARG A 119 -13.00 5.71 -17.56
N PHE A 120 -11.80 5.48 -18.10
CA PHE A 120 -10.55 5.61 -17.36
C PHE A 120 -10.39 7.01 -16.76
N LEU A 121 -10.56 8.06 -17.59
CA LEU A 121 -10.49 9.44 -17.13
C LEU A 121 -11.58 9.75 -16.09
N GLY A 122 -12.80 9.24 -16.28
CA GLY A 122 -13.88 9.38 -15.31
C GLY A 122 -13.55 8.78 -13.94
N TYR A 123 -12.96 7.57 -13.91
CA TYR A 123 -12.49 6.97 -12.65
C TYR A 123 -11.35 7.76 -12.03
N LEU A 124 -10.35 8.16 -12.82
CA LEU A 124 -9.22 8.94 -12.34
C LEU A 124 -9.67 10.25 -11.68
N LEU A 125 -10.49 11.04 -12.38
CA LEU A 125 -11.00 12.32 -11.88
C LEU A 125 -11.98 12.13 -10.72
N GLY A 126 -12.90 11.16 -10.80
CA GLY A 126 -13.87 10.91 -9.74
C GLY A 126 -13.22 10.50 -8.42
N ILE A 127 -12.24 9.60 -8.47
CA ILE A 127 -11.46 9.18 -7.29
C ILE A 127 -10.65 10.37 -6.76
N GLN A 128 -10.00 11.13 -7.64
CA GLN A 128 -9.21 12.30 -7.23
C GLN A 128 -10.07 13.37 -6.54
N MET A 129 -11.22 13.72 -7.11
CA MET A 129 -12.15 14.68 -6.53
C MET A 129 -12.71 14.19 -5.19
N GLY A 130 -13.04 12.91 -5.10
CA GLY A 130 -13.43 12.30 -3.84
C GLY A 130 -12.32 12.36 -2.79
N ALA A 131 -11.07 12.12 -3.19
CA ALA A 131 -9.92 12.13 -2.29
C ALA A 131 -9.64 13.55 -1.81
N ALA A 132 -9.71 14.53 -2.70
CA ALA A 132 -9.66 15.95 -2.38
C ALA A 132 -10.72 16.33 -1.37
N PHE A 133 -11.97 15.92 -1.60
CA PHE A 133 -13.05 16.16 -0.66
C PHE A 133 -12.73 15.55 0.71
N LEU A 134 -12.40 14.26 0.80
CA LEU A 134 -12.10 13.61 2.08
C LEU A 134 -10.92 14.27 2.81
N LEU A 135 -9.82 14.54 2.10
CA LEU A 135 -8.60 15.04 2.72
C LEU A 135 -8.75 16.49 3.19
N LEU A 136 -9.40 17.35 2.39
CA LEU A 136 -9.53 18.77 2.69
C LEU A 136 -10.72 19.07 3.61
N HIS A 137 -11.86 18.39 3.44
CA HIS A 137 -13.07 18.63 4.24
C HIS A 137 -12.88 18.20 5.70
N PHE A 138 -12.27 17.03 5.92
CA PHE A 138 -11.98 16.52 7.27
C PHE A 138 -10.66 17.03 7.86
N GLY A 139 -9.94 17.91 7.13
CA GLY A 139 -8.70 18.53 7.62
C GLY A 139 -7.51 17.57 7.75
N PHE A 140 -7.54 16.41 7.08
CA PHE A 140 -6.39 15.50 7.01
C PHE A 140 -5.22 16.09 6.22
N SER A 141 -5.50 17.01 5.31
CA SER A 141 -4.50 17.84 4.64
C SER A 141 -5.04 19.26 4.49
N SER A 142 -4.16 20.25 4.62
CA SER A 142 -4.46 21.64 4.26
C SER A 142 -4.27 21.91 2.77
N CYS A 143 -3.64 20.97 2.07
CA CYS A 143 -3.20 21.14 0.70
C CYS A 143 -3.21 19.82 -0.06
N LEU A 144 -4.00 19.70 -1.13
CA LEU A 144 -3.91 18.57 -2.04
C LEU A 144 -3.17 18.97 -3.31
N THR A 145 -2.11 18.22 -3.59
CA THR A 145 -1.43 18.15 -4.88
C THR A 145 -1.23 16.68 -5.21
N SER A 146 -1.16 16.33 -6.49
CA SER A 146 -0.86 14.99 -7.01
C SER A 146 -2.04 14.06 -7.28
N LEU A 147 -1.83 13.22 -8.30
CA LEU A 147 -2.67 12.07 -8.68
C LEU A 147 -2.43 10.81 -7.84
N GLU A 148 -1.51 10.83 -6.87
CA GLU A 148 -1.20 9.65 -6.06
C GLU A 148 -2.41 9.01 -5.33
N PRO A 149 -3.35 9.78 -4.75
CA PRO A 149 -4.60 9.21 -4.25
C PRO A 149 -5.40 8.51 -5.35
N ALA A 150 -5.49 9.11 -6.53
CA ALA A 150 -6.18 8.52 -7.67
C ALA A 150 -5.50 7.24 -8.14
N PHE A 151 -4.17 7.18 -8.16
CA PHE A 151 -3.43 5.96 -8.49
C PHE A 151 -3.74 4.84 -7.50
N ALA A 152 -3.79 5.14 -6.21
CA ALA A 152 -4.12 4.18 -5.18
C ALA A 152 -5.54 3.64 -5.33
N GLY A 153 -6.52 4.50 -5.62
CA GLY A 153 -7.89 4.05 -5.89
C GLY A 153 -8.00 3.24 -7.19
N LEU A 154 -7.33 3.66 -8.26
CA LEU A 154 -7.26 2.90 -9.52
C LEU A 154 -6.57 1.55 -9.35
N ALA A 155 -5.61 1.41 -8.42
CA ALA A 155 -5.01 0.11 -8.12
C ALA A 155 -6.03 -0.88 -7.54
N VAL A 156 -6.99 -0.41 -6.74
CA VAL A 156 -8.10 -1.24 -6.24
C VAL A 156 -9.01 -1.67 -7.39
N VAL A 157 -9.38 -0.73 -8.27
CA VAL A 157 -10.18 -1.03 -9.48
C VAL A 157 -9.46 -2.04 -10.36
N MET A 158 -8.18 -1.81 -10.64
CA MET A 158 -7.34 -2.72 -11.42
C MET A 158 -7.19 -4.09 -10.76
N HIS A 159 -7.14 -4.14 -9.43
CA HIS A 159 -7.07 -5.41 -8.70
C HIS A 159 -8.33 -6.25 -8.89
N ARG A 160 -9.50 -5.59 -8.95
CA ARG A 160 -10.80 -6.21 -9.23
C ARG A 160 -10.94 -6.66 -10.68
N VAL A 161 -10.60 -5.79 -11.64
CA VAL A 161 -10.66 -6.12 -13.08
C VAL A 161 -9.65 -7.22 -13.43
N ASN A 162 -8.47 -7.17 -12.82
CA ASN A 162 -7.37 -8.12 -13.00
C ASN A 162 -7.08 -8.49 -14.47
N PRO A 163 -6.70 -7.51 -15.32
CA PRO A 163 -6.28 -7.82 -16.68
C PRO A 163 -5.06 -8.74 -16.64
N LYS A 164 -5.01 -9.74 -17.53
CA LYS A 164 -3.95 -10.75 -17.58
C LYS A 164 -3.21 -10.66 -18.91
N VAL A 165 -1.90 -10.92 -18.86
CA VAL A 165 -1.04 -10.98 -20.04
C VAL A 165 -0.44 -12.39 -20.14
N HIS A 166 -0.67 -13.03 -21.29
CA HIS A 166 -0.20 -14.37 -21.60
C HIS A 166 1.07 -14.31 -22.45
N SER A 167 2.02 -15.22 -22.17
CA SER A 167 3.28 -15.33 -22.91
C SER A 167 3.30 -16.50 -23.89
N ASP A 168 2.16 -17.19 -24.08
CA ASP A 168 2.05 -18.47 -24.79
C ASP A 168 2.48 -18.40 -26.27
N GLY A 169 2.43 -17.21 -26.88
CA GLY A 169 2.87 -16.95 -28.25
C GLY A 169 4.28 -16.39 -28.40
N MET A 170 5.02 -16.17 -27.31
CA MET A 170 6.33 -15.54 -27.34
C MET A 170 7.47 -16.53 -27.52
N GLY A 171 8.62 -16.05 -28.02
CA GLY A 171 9.83 -16.84 -28.14
C GLY A 171 10.29 -17.42 -26.78
N LYS A 172 11.04 -18.53 -26.81
CA LYS A 172 11.48 -19.27 -25.60
C LYS A 172 12.15 -18.41 -24.53
N ALA A 173 12.79 -17.30 -24.91
CA ALA A 173 13.44 -16.37 -23.98
C ALA A 173 12.45 -15.59 -23.08
N LEU A 174 11.22 -15.36 -23.55
CA LEU A 174 10.18 -14.57 -22.88
C LEU A 174 9.03 -15.42 -22.35
N LYS A 175 8.99 -16.70 -22.69
CA LYS A 175 7.94 -17.60 -22.23
C LYS A 175 8.01 -17.78 -20.71
N LEU A 176 6.87 -17.60 -20.05
CA LEU A 176 6.68 -17.75 -18.61
C LEU A 176 5.61 -18.82 -18.37
N PRO A 177 5.82 -19.75 -17.41
CA PRO A 177 4.84 -20.79 -17.10
C PRO A 177 3.62 -20.28 -16.28
N TRP A 178 3.47 -18.97 -16.10
CA TRP A 178 2.34 -18.33 -15.43
C TRP A 178 1.87 -17.09 -16.19
N GLU A 179 0.62 -16.70 -15.93
CA GLU A 179 0.03 -15.46 -16.45
C GLU A 179 0.64 -14.25 -15.74
N VAL A 180 1.03 -13.24 -16.50
CA VAL A 180 1.53 -12.00 -15.93
C VAL A 180 0.35 -11.11 -15.54
N GLU A 181 0.26 -10.76 -14.27
CA GLU A 181 -0.79 -9.89 -13.74
C GLU A 181 -0.21 -8.48 -13.47
N PRO A 182 -0.52 -7.47 -14.31
CA PRO A 182 0.05 -6.12 -14.18
C PRO A 182 -0.36 -5.41 -12.87
N ARG A 183 -1.44 -5.85 -12.21
CA ARG A 183 -1.88 -5.31 -10.91
C ARG A 183 -0.79 -5.35 -9.85
N TRP A 184 0.09 -6.36 -9.84
CA TRP A 184 1.20 -6.43 -8.88
C TRP A 184 2.25 -5.36 -9.12
N HIS A 185 2.46 -4.97 -10.38
CA HIS A 185 3.41 -3.93 -10.74
C HIS A 185 2.90 -2.56 -10.24
N VAL A 186 1.59 -2.32 -10.36
CA VAL A 186 0.94 -1.11 -9.82
C VAL A 186 1.09 -1.04 -8.29
N TRP A 187 0.84 -2.13 -7.57
CA TRP A 187 1.05 -2.15 -6.12
C TRP A 187 2.51 -1.91 -5.71
N VAL A 188 3.47 -2.48 -6.44
CA VAL A 188 4.90 -2.24 -6.20
C VAL A 188 5.27 -0.78 -6.44
N LEU A 189 4.80 -0.18 -7.54
CA LEU A 189 5.05 1.22 -7.87
C LEU A 189 4.43 2.19 -6.84
N ILE A 190 3.23 1.90 -6.32
CA ILE A 190 2.64 2.66 -5.20
C ILE A 190 3.51 2.53 -3.95
N GLY A 191 3.98 1.32 -3.63
CA GLY A 191 4.90 1.10 -2.52
C GLY A 191 6.20 1.90 -2.66
N LEU A 192 6.76 1.98 -3.88
CA LEU A 192 7.93 2.82 -4.17
C LEU A 192 7.64 4.32 -4.01
N LEU A 193 6.46 4.81 -4.41
CA LEU A 193 6.06 6.21 -4.20
C LEU A 193 5.98 6.55 -2.70
N LEU A 194 5.41 5.66 -1.89
CA LEU A 194 5.36 5.82 -0.44
C LEU A 194 6.76 5.76 0.19
N LEU A 195 7.62 4.85 -0.27
CA LEU A 195 9.01 4.75 0.23
C LEU A 195 9.83 6.00 -0.05
N GLN A 196 9.63 6.62 -1.21
CA GLN A 196 10.32 7.85 -1.61
C GLN A 196 9.75 9.10 -0.92
N ALA A 197 8.65 8.99 -0.16
CA ALA A 197 8.04 10.13 0.51
C ALA A 197 8.90 10.62 1.68
N TYR A 198 9.29 11.89 1.62
CA TYR A 198 9.91 12.64 2.70
C TYR A 198 8.93 12.79 3.86
N ASP A 199 7.73 13.33 3.61
CA ASP A 199 6.59 13.39 4.52
C ASP A 199 5.71 12.15 4.37
N PHE A 200 6.23 11.03 4.88
CA PHE A 200 5.59 9.72 4.79
C PHE A 200 4.16 9.68 5.35
N PRO A 201 3.85 10.24 6.54
CA PRO A 201 2.47 10.20 7.05
C PRO A 201 1.48 10.88 6.12
N ARG A 202 1.83 12.05 5.57
CA ARG A 202 0.96 12.76 4.64
C ARG A 202 0.73 11.95 3.38
N ALA A 203 1.79 11.38 2.81
CA ALA A 203 1.68 10.50 1.64
C ALA A 203 0.84 9.24 1.94
N PHE A 204 1.05 8.62 3.10
CA PHE A 204 0.32 7.43 3.54
C PHE A 204 -1.18 7.70 3.72
N VAL A 205 -1.54 8.83 4.34
CA VAL A 205 -2.94 9.25 4.50
C VAL A 205 -3.58 9.55 3.14
N ALA A 206 -2.87 10.23 2.25
CA ALA A 206 -3.35 10.54 0.90
C ALA A 206 -3.63 9.27 0.07
N VAL A 207 -2.68 8.32 0.08
CA VAL A 207 -2.86 7.00 -0.54
C VAL A 207 -4.00 6.22 0.10
N SER A 208 -4.14 6.25 1.43
CA SER A 208 -5.23 5.59 2.16
C SER A 208 -6.61 6.12 1.79
N ALA A 209 -6.75 7.44 1.61
CA ALA A 209 -8.00 8.04 1.11
C ALA A 209 -8.33 7.53 -0.31
N GLY A 210 -7.33 7.44 -1.18
CA GLY A 210 -7.46 6.85 -2.51
C GLY A 210 -7.94 5.40 -2.48
N LEU A 211 -7.31 4.57 -1.65
CA LEU A 211 -7.67 3.15 -1.47
C LEU A 211 -9.11 2.98 -0.97
N LEU A 212 -9.52 3.81 0.00
CA LEU A 212 -10.87 3.80 0.53
C LEU A 212 -11.89 4.09 -0.59
N LEU A 213 -11.66 5.14 -1.39
CA LEU A 213 -12.54 5.52 -2.49
C LEU A 213 -12.56 4.49 -3.62
N GLY A 214 -11.40 3.94 -3.99
CA GLY A 214 -11.32 2.83 -4.94
C GLY A 214 -12.11 1.61 -4.45
N SER A 215 -12.05 1.32 -3.15
CA SER A 215 -12.84 0.24 -2.53
C SER A 215 -14.33 0.54 -2.61
N PHE A 216 -14.77 1.78 -2.34
CA PHE A 216 -16.16 2.19 -2.55
C PHE A 216 -16.61 2.05 -4.01
N CYS A 217 -15.74 2.37 -4.97
CA CYS A 217 -16.04 2.15 -6.39
C CYS A 217 -16.28 0.67 -6.71
N VAL A 218 -15.41 -0.23 -6.23
CA VAL A 218 -15.55 -1.68 -6.45
C VAL A 218 -16.74 -2.26 -5.69
N LEU A 219 -17.00 -1.82 -4.46
CA LEU A 219 -18.14 -2.26 -3.66
C LEU A 219 -19.50 -1.83 -4.23
N ARG A 220 -19.55 -1.00 -5.28
CA ARG A 220 -20.80 -0.78 -6.02
C ARG A 220 -21.21 -2.00 -6.85
N GLU A 221 -20.30 -2.92 -7.13
CA GLU A 221 -20.60 -4.16 -7.83
C GLU A 221 -21.20 -5.19 -6.86
N PRO A 222 -22.43 -5.70 -7.12
CA PRO A 222 -23.06 -6.70 -6.25
C PRO A 222 -22.23 -7.97 -6.07
N GLU A 223 -21.49 -8.37 -7.11
CA GLU A 223 -20.58 -9.52 -7.10
C GLU A 223 -19.50 -9.38 -6.01
N ALA A 224 -18.94 -8.18 -5.86
CA ALA A 224 -17.90 -7.91 -4.87
C ALA A 224 -18.39 -8.15 -3.43
N TRP A 225 -19.67 -7.85 -3.14
CA TRP A 225 -20.29 -8.16 -1.85
C TRP A 225 -20.43 -9.65 -1.63
N SER A 226 -20.90 -10.38 -2.65
CA SER A 226 -21.10 -11.82 -2.56
C SER A 226 -19.77 -12.58 -2.36
N ASP A 227 -18.72 -12.16 -3.06
CA ASP A 227 -17.37 -12.72 -2.93
C ASP A 227 -16.76 -12.41 -1.56
N SER A 228 -16.90 -11.17 -1.09
CA SER A 228 -16.39 -10.75 0.22
C SER A 228 -17.11 -11.48 1.35
N PHE A 229 -18.43 -11.58 1.30
CA PHE A 229 -19.22 -12.31 2.29
C PHE A 229 -18.91 -13.81 2.25
N GLY A 230 -18.75 -14.38 1.04
CA GLY A 230 -18.30 -15.75 0.84
C GLY A 230 -16.93 -16.01 1.47
N ALA A 231 -15.97 -15.11 1.27
CA ALA A 231 -14.63 -15.19 1.84
C ALA A 231 -14.66 -15.15 3.37
N VAL A 232 -15.43 -14.23 3.97
CA VAL A 232 -15.59 -14.13 5.42
C VAL A 232 -16.26 -15.38 6.00
N ARG A 233 -17.37 -15.84 5.40
CA ARG A 233 -18.12 -17.00 5.88
C ARG A 233 -17.30 -18.29 5.80
N ARG A 234 -16.48 -18.44 4.75
CA ARG A 234 -15.57 -19.58 4.57
C ARG A 234 -14.30 -19.48 5.41
N ARG A 235 -14.13 -18.41 6.21
CA ARG A 235 -12.91 -18.10 6.98
C ARG A 235 -11.68 -18.27 6.11
N SER A 236 -11.74 -17.72 4.90
CA SER A 236 -10.66 -17.90 3.93
C SER A 236 -9.34 -17.40 4.50
N PHE A 237 -8.24 -17.97 4.02
CA PHE A 237 -6.90 -17.49 4.31
C PHE A 237 -6.79 -15.96 4.14
N SER A 238 -7.40 -15.42 3.09
CA SER A 238 -7.43 -13.98 2.79
C SER A 238 -8.12 -13.16 3.89
N ALA A 239 -9.20 -13.66 4.50
CA ALA A 239 -9.88 -12.96 5.59
C ALA A 239 -9.01 -12.92 6.87
N GLY A 240 -8.32 -14.02 7.19
CA GLY A 240 -7.36 -14.07 8.30
C GLY A 240 -6.18 -13.14 8.08
N ALA A 241 -5.53 -13.22 6.91
CA ALA A 241 -4.43 -12.34 6.53
C ALA A 241 -4.83 -10.86 6.57
N ALA A 242 -6.06 -10.53 6.14
CA ALA A 242 -6.58 -9.17 6.22
C ALA A 242 -6.71 -8.69 7.67
N ALA A 243 -7.21 -9.52 8.59
CA ALA A 243 -7.28 -9.19 10.00
C ALA A 243 -5.89 -8.96 10.62
N HIS A 244 -4.91 -9.81 10.29
CA HIS A 244 -3.52 -9.65 10.76
C HIS A 244 -2.88 -8.38 10.22
N VAL A 245 -3.05 -8.06 8.93
CA VAL A 245 -2.52 -6.82 8.34
C VAL A 245 -3.23 -5.59 8.91
N ALA A 246 -4.54 -5.63 9.12
CA ALA A 246 -5.28 -4.55 9.76
C ALA A 246 -4.78 -4.31 11.19
N LEU A 247 -4.59 -5.39 11.97
CA LEU A 247 -3.99 -5.31 13.29
C LEU A 247 -2.55 -4.77 13.23
N PHE A 248 -1.76 -5.17 12.24
CA PHE A 248 -0.40 -4.69 12.03
C PHE A 248 -0.35 -3.18 11.77
N VAL A 249 -1.13 -2.69 10.80
CA VAL A 249 -1.24 -1.25 10.49
C VAL A 249 -1.72 -0.50 11.72
N PHE A 250 -2.76 -1.01 12.41
CA PHE A 250 -3.26 -0.41 13.63
C PHE A 250 -2.19 -0.33 14.73
N THR A 251 -1.40 -1.39 14.88
CA THR A 251 -0.33 -1.48 15.88
C THR A 251 0.77 -0.46 15.62
N ILE A 252 1.22 -0.32 14.37
CA ILE A 252 2.27 0.66 14.02
C ILE A 252 1.81 2.10 14.20
N LEU A 253 0.56 2.40 13.85
CA LEU A 253 0.05 3.77 13.80
C LEU A 253 -0.52 4.27 15.12
N PHE A 254 -1.14 3.39 15.92
CA PHE A 254 -1.97 3.82 17.05
C PHE A 254 -1.61 3.18 18.39
N MET A 255 -0.96 2.01 18.40
CA MET A 255 -0.72 1.32 19.66
C MET A 255 0.59 1.78 20.33
N PRO A 256 0.55 2.11 21.63
CA PRO A 256 1.77 2.33 22.39
C PRO A 256 2.58 1.03 22.48
N LEU A 257 3.90 1.13 22.37
CA LEU A 257 4.78 -0.04 22.41
C LEU A 257 5.36 -0.29 23.79
N THR A 258 5.63 0.77 24.54
CA THR A 258 6.38 0.69 25.79
C THR A 258 5.71 1.47 26.89
N VAL A 259 5.98 1.07 28.12
CA VAL A 259 5.74 1.91 29.30
C VAL A 259 6.96 2.81 29.48
N THR A 260 6.74 4.13 29.57
CA THR A 260 7.82 5.13 29.53
C THR A 260 8.40 5.46 30.90
N ASP A 261 7.65 5.22 31.98
CA ASP A 261 8.00 5.72 33.31
C ASP A 261 8.68 4.63 34.18
N SER A 262 9.66 5.05 34.99
CA SER A 262 10.37 4.21 35.97
C SER A 262 9.91 4.59 37.36
N ARG A 263 8.60 4.59 37.58
CA ARG A 263 8.12 4.71 38.95
C ARG A 263 8.61 3.46 39.70
N PRO A 264 9.27 3.60 40.86
CA PRO A 264 9.72 2.46 41.66
C PRO A 264 8.58 1.47 41.97
N GLU A 265 7.35 2.00 42.04
CA GLU A 265 6.12 1.28 42.38
C GLU A 265 5.41 0.66 41.16
N LEU A 266 5.91 0.85 39.94
CA LEU A 266 5.24 0.38 38.72
C LEU A 266 5.02 -1.14 38.73
N TRP A 267 6.01 -1.90 39.21
CA TRP A 267 5.90 -3.36 39.28
C TRP A 267 4.88 -3.80 40.33
N SER A 268 4.85 -3.15 41.50
CA SER A 268 3.83 -3.39 42.52
C SER A 268 2.44 -3.00 42.02
N ASP A 269 2.31 -1.93 41.24
CA ASP A 269 1.04 -1.50 40.65
C ASP A 269 0.51 -2.49 39.62
N ILE A 270 1.39 -3.03 38.75
CA ILE A 270 1.04 -4.07 37.78
C ILE A 270 0.60 -5.34 38.51
N GLN A 271 1.36 -5.76 39.54
CA GLN A 271 1.02 -6.94 40.33
C GLN A 271 -0.31 -6.78 41.08
N ALA A 272 -0.55 -5.63 41.70
CA ALA A 272 -1.81 -5.32 42.36
C ALA A 272 -2.97 -5.26 41.35
N ALA A 273 -2.77 -4.64 40.19
CA ALA A 273 -3.80 -4.59 39.15
C ALA A 273 -4.12 -5.97 38.55
N LEU A 274 -3.15 -6.88 38.48
CA LEU A 274 -3.38 -8.29 38.11
C LEU A 274 -4.15 -9.03 39.19
N ALA A 275 -3.75 -8.88 40.46
CA ALA A 275 -4.42 -9.50 41.60
C ALA A 275 -5.88 -9.04 41.74
N ASP A 276 -6.15 -7.76 41.48
CA ASP A 276 -7.49 -7.16 41.55
C ASP A 276 -8.30 -7.31 40.24
N GLY A 277 -7.73 -7.94 39.20
CA GLY A 277 -8.36 -8.09 37.88
C GLY A 277 -8.51 -6.79 37.08
N ARG A 278 -8.00 -5.65 37.56
CA ARG A 278 -7.99 -4.35 36.87
C ARG A 278 -7.17 -4.41 35.58
N ALA A 279 -6.07 -5.15 35.58
CA ALA A 279 -5.22 -5.36 34.40
C ALA A 279 -5.91 -6.17 33.29
N LEU A 280 -7.04 -6.83 33.55
CA LEU A 280 -7.83 -7.47 32.49
C LEU A 280 -8.71 -6.47 31.73
N ARG A 281 -8.85 -5.24 32.23
CA ARG A 281 -9.65 -4.19 31.60
C ARG A 281 -8.77 -3.38 30.64
N PRO A 282 -9.14 -3.24 29.36
CA PRO A 282 -8.39 -2.44 28.40
C PRO A 282 -8.13 -0.99 28.85
N GLY A 283 -9.10 -0.37 29.53
CA GLY A 283 -8.99 1.02 30.02
C GLY A 283 -7.85 1.24 31.02
N TRP A 284 -7.52 0.23 31.85
CA TRP A 284 -6.43 0.37 32.82
C TRP A 284 -5.06 0.51 32.14
N TRP A 285 -4.85 -0.16 31.01
CA TRP A 285 -3.61 -0.05 30.25
C TRP A 285 -3.48 1.26 29.47
N LEU A 286 -4.62 1.91 29.17
CA LEU A 286 -4.66 3.19 28.46
C LEU A 286 -4.47 4.38 29.41
N GLU A 287 -5.09 4.32 30.60
CA GLU A 287 -5.14 5.45 31.53
C GLU A 287 -4.22 5.27 32.74
N GLY A 288 -4.01 4.01 33.17
CA GLY A 288 -3.25 3.67 34.37
C GLY A 288 -1.75 3.53 34.15
N LEU A 289 -1.30 3.44 32.88
CA LEU A 289 0.12 3.27 32.55
C LEU A 289 0.62 4.39 31.64
N PRO A 290 1.72 5.07 32.01
CA PRO A 290 2.37 6.04 31.15
C PRO A 290 2.93 5.34 29.91
N SER A 291 2.40 5.70 28.74
CA SER A 291 2.63 4.97 27.49
C SER A 291 3.52 5.73 26.53
N SER A 292 4.28 5.00 25.71
CA SER A 292 5.02 5.58 24.59
C SER A 292 4.08 6.08 23.50
N ALA A 293 4.58 6.94 22.63
CA ALA A 293 3.90 7.18 21.36
C ALA A 293 3.87 5.90 20.50
N PRO A 294 3.00 5.84 19.48
CA PRO A 294 3.02 4.76 18.50
C PRO A 294 4.34 4.67 17.73
N LEU A 295 4.62 3.51 17.15
CA LEU A 295 5.93 3.19 16.56
C LEU A 295 6.36 4.19 15.50
N ILE A 296 5.46 4.50 14.55
CA ILE A 296 5.78 5.42 13.45
C ILE A 296 6.13 6.81 13.98
N HIS A 297 5.45 7.26 15.04
CA HIS A 297 5.68 8.56 15.65
C HIS A 297 7.02 8.60 16.36
N MET A 298 7.36 7.56 17.13
CA MET A 298 8.68 7.43 17.76
C MET A 298 9.80 7.45 16.71
N ALA A 299 9.61 6.75 15.59
CA ALA A 299 10.57 6.73 14.49
C ALA A 299 10.72 8.10 13.80
N MET A 300 9.63 8.84 13.63
CA MET A 300 9.66 10.19 13.04
C MET A 300 10.32 11.23 13.93
N VAL A 301 10.08 11.18 15.23
CA VAL A 301 10.66 12.12 16.22
C VAL A 301 12.11 11.72 16.58
N LYS A 302 12.72 10.81 15.81
CA LYS A 302 14.10 10.34 15.99
C LYS A 302 14.37 9.71 17.36
N GLN A 303 13.34 9.16 18.00
CA GLN A 303 13.48 8.37 19.23
C GLN A 303 13.89 6.92 18.94
N LEU A 304 13.84 6.50 17.67
CA LEU A 304 14.37 5.25 17.17
C LEU A 304 15.44 5.51 16.09
N PRO A 305 16.36 4.56 15.84
CA PRO A 305 17.31 4.63 14.73
C PRO A 305 16.61 4.83 13.38
N GLY A 306 17.28 5.48 12.43
CA GLY A 306 16.71 5.77 11.10
C GLY A 306 16.34 4.51 10.32
N GLU A 307 17.01 3.40 10.60
CA GLU A 307 16.73 2.07 10.08
C GLU A 307 15.34 1.58 10.49
N ALA A 308 14.90 1.86 11.72
CA ALA A 308 13.58 1.49 12.21
C ALA A 308 12.47 2.29 11.50
N LEU A 309 12.72 3.56 11.18
CA LEU A 309 11.83 4.37 10.33
C LEU A 309 11.75 3.76 8.93
N TYR A 310 12.89 3.42 8.33
CA TYR A 310 12.94 2.80 7.00
C TYR A 310 12.18 1.47 6.96
N ILE A 311 12.40 0.58 7.94
CA ILE A 311 11.69 -0.70 8.06
C ILE A 311 10.18 -0.47 8.22
N SER A 312 9.77 0.49 9.05
CA SER A 312 8.35 0.83 9.23
C SER A 312 7.72 1.33 7.92
N LYS A 313 8.43 2.18 7.17
CA LYS A 313 7.98 2.63 5.84
C LYS A 313 7.86 1.45 4.88
N VAL A 314 8.86 0.56 4.80
CA VAL A 314 8.82 -0.64 3.95
C VAL A 314 7.61 -1.52 4.28
N LEU A 315 7.38 -1.81 5.56
CA LEU A 315 6.29 -2.67 5.98
C LEU A 315 4.91 -2.03 5.79
N LEU A 316 4.78 -0.71 5.87
CA LEU A 316 3.51 -0.04 5.57
C LEU A 316 3.29 0.08 4.06
N SER A 317 4.33 0.42 3.30
CA SER A 317 4.27 0.60 1.84
C SER A 317 3.90 -0.67 1.09
N PHE A 318 4.24 -1.84 1.62
CA PHE A 318 3.98 -3.13 0.96
C PHE A 318 2.88 -3.97 1.64
N ALA A 319 2.17 -3.44 2.65
CA ALA A 319 1.20 -4.21 3.43
C ALA A 319 0.04 -4.73 2.57
N LEU A 320 -0.43 -3.91 1.63
CA LEU A 320 -1.54 -4.24 0.72
C LEU A 320 -1.15 -5.23 -0.39
N PRO A 321 -0.05 -5.03 -1.14
CA PRO A 321 0.42 -6.07 -2.04
C PRO A 321 0.60 -7.41 -1.32
N LEU A 322 1.06 -7.42 -0.05
CA LEU A 322 1.18 -8.65 0.73
C LEU A 322 -0.17 -9.31 1.05
N LEU A 323 -1.18 -8.52 1.43
CA LEU A 323 -2.54 -9.01 1.73
C LEU A 323 -3.19 -9.66 0.52
N LEU A 324 -3.01 -9.02 -0.63
CA LEU A 324 -3.64 -9.43 -1.86
C LEU A 324 -2.83 -10.53 -2.56
N SER A 325 -1.51 -10.58 -2.34
CA SER A 325 -0.64 -11.49 -3.07
C SER A 325 -0.80 -12.92 -2.57
N PRO A 326 -0.92 -13.90 -3.49
CA PRO A 326 -0.87 -15.31 -3.12
C PRO A 326 0.55 -15.76 -2.67
N LEU A 327 1.54 -14.85 -2.68
CA LEU A 327 2.96 -15.15 -2.56
C LEU A 327 3.46 -15.01 -1.11
N ARG A 328 3.82 -16.16 -0.52
CA ARG A 328 4.13 -16.28 0.92
C ARG A 328 5.54 -15.88 1.34
N ILE A 329 6.46 -15.67 0.40
CA ILE A 329 7.82 -15.19 0.74
C ILE A 329 7.76 -13.81 1.41
N TRP A 330 6.80 -12.97 0.99
CA TRP A 330 6.57 -11.65 1.56
C TRP A 330 6.11 -11.72 3.02
N VAL A 331 5.29 -12.70 3.36
CA VAL A 331 4.80 -12.91 4.73
C VAL A 331 5.94 -13.31 5.69
N ARG A 332 6.86 -14.17 5.23
CA ARG A 332 8.06 -14.53 6.01
C ARG A 332 9.03 -13.36 6.14
N ALA A 333 9.25 -12.61 5.07
CA ALA A 333 10.06 -11.40 5.10
C ALA A 333 9.49 -10.38 6.10
N TYR A 334 8.16 -10.20 6.13
CA TYR A 334 7.48 -9.35 7.12
C TYR A 334 7.72 -9.80 8.55
N SER A 335 7.59 -11.10 8.83
CA SER A 335 7.89 -11.64 10.15
C SER A 335 9.33 -11.31 10.58
N ILE A 336 10.31 -11.48 9.69
CA ILE A 336 11.71 -11.11 9.95
C ILE A 336 11.85 -9.61 10.23
N PHE A 337 11.27 -8.76 9.40
CA PHE A 337 11.32 -7.31 9.60
C PHE A 337 10.59 -6.86 10.88
N ILE A 338 9.49 -7.50 11.27
CA ILE A 338 8.80 -7.24 12.53
C ILE A 338 9.67 -7.67 13.71
N VAL A 339 10.38 -8.80 13.62
CA VAL A 339 11.36 -9.21 14.65
C VAL A 339 12.49 -8.20 14.76
N ILE A 340 13.05 -7.73 13.64
CA ILE A 340 14.08 -6.69 13.63
C ILE A 340 13.53 -5.41 14.27
N LEU A 341 12.29 -5.03 13.97
CA LEU A 341 11.62 -3.87 14.53
C LEU A 341 11.43 -4.01 16.04
N LEU A 342 11.02 -5.18 16.52
CA LEU A 342 10.96 -5.50 17.95
C LEU A 342 12.34 -5.35 18.60
N MET A 343 13.41 -5.86 17.98
CA MET A 343 14.78 -5.68 18.48
C MET A 343 15.18 -4.20 18.58
N TYR A 344 14.88 -3.39 17.56
CA TYR A 344 15.12 -1.94 17.62
C TYR A 344 14.32 -1.26 18.72
N THR A 345 13.08 -1.67 18.94
CA THR A 345 12.27 -1.13 20.04
C THR A 345 12.83 -1.51 21.41
N MET A 346 13.36 -2.72 21.57
CA MET A 346 14.00 -3.16 22.82
C MET A 346 15.31 -2.41 23.12
N ASN A 347 16.01 -1.98 22.08
CA ASN A 347 17.25 -1.20 22.20
C ASN A 347 16.99 0.32 22.36
N CYS A 348 15.74 0.75 22.39
CA CYS A 348 15.39 2.16 22.57
C CYS A 348 15.51 2.55 24.05
N PRO A 349 16.13 3.69 24.40
CA PRO A 349 16.20 4.16 25.79
C PRO A 349 14.83 4.48 26.42
N MET A 350 13.78 4.63 25.60
CA MET A 350 12.38 4.75 26.03
C MET A 350 11.74 3.40 26.43
N TRP A 351 12.45 2.29 26.23
CA TRP A 351 11.96 0.95 26.49
C TRP A 351 12.32 0.52 27.91
N ARG A 352 11.29 0.33 28.74
CA ARG A 352 11.44 -0.25 30.08
C ARG A 352 10.62 -1.52 30.24
N TYR A 353 9.37 -1.52 29.76
CA TYR A 353 8.48 -2.68 29.79
C TYR A 353 7.60 -2.74 28.53
N PRO A 354 7.20 -3.95 28.08
CA PRO A 354 6.33 -4.13 26.92
C PRO A 354 4.90 -3.64 27.21
N HIS A 355 4.29 -2.95 26.25
CA HIS A 355 2.86 -2.59 26.23
C HIS A 355 2.12 -3.40 25.15
N TRP A 356 0.83 -3.15 24.94
CA TRP A 356 -0.01 -3.86 23.98
C TRP A 356 0.52 -3.81 22.55
N GLY A 357 1.13 -2.71 22.13
CA GLY A 357 1.72 -2.61 20.79
C GLY A 357 2.88 -3.58 20.60
N PHE A 358 3.73 -3.76 21.62
CA PHE A 358 4.81 -4.74 21.59
C PHE A 358 4.27 -6.17 21.54
N VAL A 359 3.29 -6.50 22.39
CA VAL A 359 2.64 -7.83 22.42
C VAL A 359 1.96 -8.13 21.08
N SER A 360 1.29 -7.13 20.50
CA SER A 360 0.66 -7.24 19.19
C SER A 360 1.69 -7.52 18.08
N LEU A 361 2.81 -6.78 18.04
CA LEU A 361 3.90 -7.03 17.08
C LEU A 361 4.52 -8.43 17.26
N ALA A 362 4.73 -8.88 18.49
CA ALA A 362 5.24 -10.23 18.77
C ALA A 362 4.26 -11.32 18.29
N TYR A 363 2.97 -11.15 18.56
CA TYR A 363 1.92 -12.02 18.02
C TYR A 363 1.93 -12.00 16.50
N LEU A 364 2.00 -10.83 15.87
CA LEU A 364 2.01 -10.67 14.42
C LEU A 364 3.23 -11.31 13.76
N ALA A 365 4.41 -11.20 14.36
CA ALA A 365 5.60 -11.90 13.89
C ALA A 365 5.36 -13.40 13.78
N VAL A 366 4.75 -14.00 14.81
CA VAL A 366 4.43 -15.43 14.84
C VAL A 366 3.27 -15.75 13.90
N ALA A 367 2.23 -14.93 13.87
CA ALA A 367 1.07 -15.12 13.02
C ALA A 367 1.44 -15.11 11.54
N PHE A 368 2.23 -14.12 11.11
CA PHE A 368 2.76 -14.06 9.76
C PHE A 368 3.67 -15.26 9.46
N TRP A 369 4.54 -15.66 10.40
CA TRP A 369 5.38 -16.86 10.20
C TRP A 369 4.56 -18.15 10.00
N LYS A 370 3.45 -18.29 10.72
CA LYS A 370 2.60 -19.48 10.74
C LYS A 370 1.46 -19.47 9.72
N LEU A 371 1.25 -18.38 8.98
CA LEU A 371 0.18 -18.30 7.97
C LEU A 371 0.36 -19.43 6.94
N PRO A 372 -0.63 -20.34 6.82
CA PRO A 372 -0.48 -21.58 6.10
C PRO A 372 -0.32 -21.36 4.60
N SER A 373 0.16 -22.42 3.98
CA SER A 373 0.42 -22.43 2.56
C SER A 373 -0.88 -22.61 1.75
N ALA A 374 -1.33 -21.64 0.96
CA ALA A 374 -2.33 -21.85 -0.11
C ALA A 374 -2.07 -23.04 -1.08
N ALA A 375 -0.89 -23.68 -1.05
CA ALA A 375 -0.56 -24.91 -1.77
C ALA A 375 -0.77 -26.15 -0.88
N GLU A 376 -0.63 -26.03 0.44
CA GLU A 376 -0.99 -27.06 1.42
C GLU A 376 -2.51 -27.22 1.52
N ASP A 377 -3.29 -26.16 1.35
CA ASP A 377 -4.77 -26.26 1.36
C ASP A 377 -5.31 -26.97 0.11
N LYS A 378 -4.65 -26.82 -1.05
CA LYS A 378 -5.01 -27.59 -2.26
C LYS A 378 -4.61 -29.07 -2.15
N GLY A 379 -3.54 -29.38 -1.41
CA GLY A 379 -3.13 -30.77 -1.13
C GLY A 379 -3.98 -31.47 -0.07
N LYS A 380 -4.74 -30.71 0.74
CA LYS A 380 -5.68 -31.26 1.74
C LYS A 380 -7.13 -31.34 1.26
N GLN A 381 -7.42 -30.76 0.10
CA GLN A 381 -8.75 -30.79 -0.55
C GLN A 381 -8.78 -31.66 -1.82
N ALA A 382 -7.68 -32.33 -2.16
CA ALA A 382 -7.59 -33.27 -3.28
C ALA A 382 -7.70 -34.72 -2.80
#